data_AF-A0A5Q4EI00-F1
#
_entry.id   AF-A0A5Q4EI00-F1
#
_cell.length_a   1.000
_cell.length_b   1.000
_cell.length_c   1.000
_cell.angle_alpha   90.00
_cell.angle_beta   90.00
_cell.angle_gamma   90.00
#
_symmetry.space_group_name_H-M   'P 1'
#
loop_
_entity.id
_entity.type
_entity.pdbx_description
1 polymer ?
#
loop_
_entity_poly.entity_id
_entity_poly.type
_entity_poly.pdbx_seq_one_letter_code
_entity_poly.pdbx_strand_id
1 'polypeptide(L)' 'AYGAEAGNLALKLLPYGGLYVAGGIAAKNLALMTGGEFIKAFTHKGRVSPLLDRVPVHLVLNPQVGLIGAALKAEKL' A
#
# COMPACT_ATOMS: atom_id res chain seq x y z
N ALA A 1 7.09 -8.19 8.56
CA ALA A 1 7.64 -8.24 7.18
C ALA A 1 6.87 -7.33 6.23
N TYR A 2 5.54 -7.49 6.08
CA TYR A 2 4.78 -6.78 5.04
C TYR A 2 4.88 -5.24 5.10
N GLY A 3 4.57 -4.61 6.24
CA GLY A 3 4.70 -3.15 6.39
C GLY A 3 6.13 -2.66 6.17
N ALA A 4 7.12 -3.40 6.65
CA ALA A 4 8.53 -3.06 6.45
C ALA A 4 8.92 -3.04 4.96
N GLU A 5 8.48 -4.00 4.15
CA GLU A 5 8.75 -3.98 2.72
C GLU A 5 7.99 -2.88 1.98
N ALA A 6 6.75 -2.61 2.37
CA ALA A 6 6.00 -1.46 1.85
C ALA A 6 6.73 -0.15 2.14
N GLY A 7 7.34 0.00 3.32
CA GLY A 7 8.16 1.16 3.68
C GLY A 7 9.44 1.26 2.87
N ASN A 8 10.10 0.13 2.55
CA ASN A 8 11.26 0.11 1.67
C ASN A 8 10.90 0.60 0.26
N LEU A 9 9.76 0.14 -0.27
CA LEU A 9 9.25 0.58 -1.57
C LEU A 9 8.92 2.07 -1.57
N ALA A 10 8.26 2.55 -0.51
CA ALA A 10 7.92 3.96 -0.36
C ALA A 10 9.17 4.86 -0.31
N LEU A 11 10.25 4.43 0.34
CA LEU A 11 11.52 5.17 0.34
C LEU A 11 12.21 5.19 -1.03
N LYS A 12 11.98 4.18 -1.88
CA LYS A 12 12.53 4.13 -3.24
C LYS A 12 11.78 5.03 -4.22
N LEU A 13 10.47 5.14 -4.07
CA LEU A 13 9.59 5.79 -5.05
C LEU A 13 9.03 7.14 -4.59
N LEU A 14 9.07 7.43 -3.29
CA LEU A 14 8.48 8.61 -2.65
C LEU A 14 7.06 8.92 -3.16
N PRO A 15 6.10 7.96 -3.06
CA PRO A 15 4.78 8.09 -3.66
C PRO A 15 3.87 8.98 -2.81
N TYR A 16 4.09 10.30 -2.80
CA TYR A 16 3.30 11.25 -2.00
C TYR A 16 1.82 11.34 -2.43
N GLY A 17 1.50 10.92 -3.66
CA GLY A 17 0.10 10.76 -4.10
C GLY A 17 -0.59 9.51 -3.53
N GLY A 18 0.16 8.62 -2.88
CA GLY A 18 -0.34 7.46 -2.15
C GLY A 18 0.28 6.14 -2.56
N LEU A 19 0.42 5.26 -1.57
CA LEU A 19 0.79 3.87 -1.72
C LEU A 19 -0.46 3.00 -1.58
N TYR A 20 -0.81 2.27 -2.63
CA TYR A 20 -2.00 1.42 -2.67
C TYR A 20 -1.62 -0.05 -2.52
N VAL A 21 -2.07 -0.66 -1.44
CA VAL A 21 -1.92 -2.09 -1.17
C VAL A 21 -3.13 -2.81 -1.74
N ALA A 22 -2.92 -3.53 -2.85
CA ALA A 22 -3.93 -4.36 -3.48
C ALA A 22 -3.62 -5.85 -3.30
N GLY A 23 -4.66 -6.69 -3.37
CA GLY A 23 -4.55 -8.14 -3.31
C GLY A 23 -5.45 -8.79 -2.26
N GLY A 24 -5.84 -10.04 -2.52
CA GLY A 24 -6.82 -10.74 -1.70
C GLY A 24 -6.36 -11.01 -0.26
N ILE A 25 -5.05 -11.22 -0.03
CA ILE A 25 -4.53 -11.48 1.33
C ILE A 25 -4.69 -10.25 2.21
N ALA A 26 -4.34 -9.06 1.72
CA ALA A 26 -4.42 -7.83 2.50
C ALA A 26 -5.89 -7.48 2.81
N ALA A 27 -6.79 -7.57 1.81
CA ALA A 27 -8.21 -7.29 2.00
C ALA A 27 -8.90 -8.28 2.97
N LYS A 28 -8.57 -9.57 2.90
CA LYS A 28 -9.14 -10.61 3.78
C LYS A 28 -8.61 -10.54 5.22
N ASN A 29 -7.48 -9.88 5.45
CA ASN A 29 -6.86 -9.73 6.78
C ASN A 29 -6.97 -8.29 7.30
N LEU A 30 -8.12 -7.64 7.08
CA LEU A 30 -8.32 -6.22 7.39
C LEU A 30 -7.94 -5.86 8.83
N ALA A 31 -8.35 -6.66 9.81
CA ALA A 31 -8.03 -6.43 11.23
C ALA A 31 -6.52 -6.39 11.49
N LEU A 32 -5.73 -7.23 10.83
CA LEU A 32 -4.26 -7.24 10.93
C LEU A 32 -3.63 -6.05 10.20
N MET A 33 -4.27 -5.55 9.15
CA MET A 33 -3.81 -4.37 8.41
C MET A 33 -4.12 -3.07 9.14
N THR A 34 -5.26 -2.98 9.81
CA THR A 34 -5.71 -1.77 10.52
C THR A 34 -5.30 -1.75 12.00
N GLY A 35 -4.78 -2.86 12.54
CA GLY A 35 -4.30 -2.97 13.93
C GLY A 35 -3.04 -2.17 14.27
N GLY A 36 -2.57 -1.29 13.38
CA GLY A 36 -1.44 -0.39 13.62
C GLY A 36 -0.05 -1.00 13.40
N GLU A 37 0.13 -2.31 13.59
CA GLU A 37 1.41 -3.00 13.40
C GLU A 37 1.97 -2.85 11.97
N PHE A 38 1.09 -2.82 10.96
CA PHE A 38 1.50 -2.56 9.59
C PHE A 38 2.17 -1.19 9.45
N ILE A 39 1.52 -0.13 9.95
CA ILE A 39 2.03 1.24 9.84
C ILE A 39 3.27 1.44 10.71
N LYS A 40 3.31 0.85 11.92
CA LYS A 40 4.53 0.86 12.75
C LYS A 40 5.72 0.25 12.01
N ALA A 41 5.54 -0.90 11.37
CA ALA A 41 6.62 -1.52 10.59
C ALA A 41 6.96 -0.74 9.31
N PHE A 42 5.96 -0.09 8.69
CA PHE A 42 6.14 0.78 7.52
C PHE A 42 7.02 1.98 7.84
N THR A 43 6.73 2.69 8.92
CA THR A 43 7.47 3.90 9.31
C THR A 43 8.77 3.62 10.04
N HIS A 44 9.02 2.40 10.53
CA HIS A 44 10.25 2.03 11.24
C HIS A 44 11.48 1.92 10.30
N LYS A 45 12.08 3.07 9.96
CA LYS A 45 13.20 3.23 9.02
C LYS A 45 14.34 4.11 9.56
N GLY A 46 14.34 4.38 10.87
CA GLY A 46 15.38 5.19 11.52
C GLY A 46 15.37 6.64 11.02
N ARG A 47 16.54 7.18 10.69
CA ARG A 47 16.69 8.61 10.32
C ARG A 47 15.82 9.07 9.14
N VAL A 48 15.42 8.16 8.25
CA VAL A 48 14.60 8.48 7.06
C VAL A 48 13.10 8.31 7.30
N SER A 49 12.68 7.88 8.50
CA SER A 49 11.27 7.74 8.88
C SER A 49 10.40 8.96 8.57
N PRO A 50 10.85 10.22 8.79
CA PRO A 50 10.01 11.40 8.51
C PRO A 50 9.60 11.57 7.04
N LEU A 51 10.29 10.91 6.10
CA LEU A 51 9.89 10.93 4.68
C LEU A 51 8.58 10.16 4.46
N LEU A 52 8.31 9.15 5.29
CA LEU A 52 7.16 8.26 5.16
C LEU A 52 5.89 8.84 5.78
N ASP A 53 6.00 9.81 6.68
CA ASP A 53 4.85 10.49 7.30
C ASP A 53 3.97 11.23 6.28
N ARG A 54 4.55 11.55 5.11
CA ARG A 54 3.86 12.23 3.99
C ARG A 54 3.29 11.25 2.97
N VAL A 55 3.48 9.95 3.13
CA VAL A 55 3.02 8.93 2.17
C VAL A 55 1.71 8.33 2.69
N PRO A 56 0.54 8.69 2.11
CA PRO A 56 -0.70 8.07 2.51
C PRO A 56 -0.73 6.61 2.05
N VAL A 57 -1.16 5.70 2.93
CA VAL A 57 -1.27 4.28 2.62
C VAL A 57 -2.74 3.89 2.54
N HIS A 58 -3.13 3.29 1.41
CA HIS A 58 -4.50 2.88 1.13
C HIS A 58 -4.59 1.37 0.95
N LEU A 59 -5.61 0.75 1.52
CA LEU A 59 -5.92 -0.66 1.29
C LEU A 59 -7.06 -0.76 0.27
N VAL A 60 -6.82 -1.44 -0.85
CA VAL A 60 -7.84 -1.63 -1.89
C VAL A 60 -8.74 -2.81 -1.52
N LEU A 61 -10.00 -2.52 -1.21
CA LEU A 61 -10.98 -3.52 -0.76
C LEU A 61 -11.78 -4.16 -1.90
N ASN A 62 -11.82 -3.53 -3.08
CA ASN A 62 -12.58 -4.07 -4.21
C ASN A 62 -11.85 -5.28 -4.82
N PRO A 63 -12.40 -6.51 -4.73
CA PRO A 63 -11.74 -7.70 -5.26
C PRO A 63 -11.65 -7.71 -6.80
N GLN A 64 -12.47 -6.91 -7.47
CA GLN A 64 -12.50 -6.80 -8.93
C GLN A 64 -11.56 -5.72 -9.48
N VAL A 65 -10.74 -5.06 -8.65
CA VAL A 65 -9.85 -3.96 -9.11
C VAL A 65 -8.96 -4.37 -10.30
N GLY A 66 -8.48 -5.62 -10.33
CA GLY A 66 -7.70 -6.14 -11.45
C GLY A 66 -8.53 -6.27 -12.74
N LEU A 67 -9.77 -6.76 -12.63
CA LEU A 67 -10.70 -6.88 -13.77
C LEU A 67 -11.13 -5.50 -14.29
N ILE A 68 -11.40 -4.55 -13.40
CA ILE A 68 -11.74 -3.16 -13.77
C ILE A 68 -10.57 -2.52 -14.52
N GLY A 69 -9.35 -2.67 -14.02
CA GLY A 69 -8.15 -2.16 -14.70
C GLY A 69 -7.94 -2.78 -16.09
N ALA A 70 -8.19 -4.10 -16.21
CA ALA A 70 -8.12 -4.79 -17.49
C ALA A 70 -9.18 -4.29 -18.49
N ALA A 71 -10.44 -4.12 -18.06
CA ALA A 71 -11.51 -3.59 -18.90
C ALA A 71 -11.19 -2.16 -19.39
N LEU A 72 -10.75 -1.28 -18.50
CA LEU A 72 -10.35 0.09 -18.84
C LEU A 72 -9.15 0.14 -19.80
N LYS A 73 -8.23 -0.84 -19.71
CA LYS A 73 -7.11 -0.92 -20.65
C LYS A 73 -7.57 -1.42 -22.02
N ALA A 74 -8.49 -2.38 -22.07
CA ALA A 74 -9.05 -2.91 -23.31
C ALA A 74 -9.90 -1.87 -24.06
N GLU A 75 -10.67 -1.04 -23.36
CA GLU A 75 -11.46 0.05 -23.97
C GLU A 75 -10.59 1.12 -24.65
N LYS A 76 -9.36 1.31 -24.18
CA LYS A 76 -8.41 2.30 -24.73
C LYS A 76 -7.59 1.80 -25.92
N LEU A 77 -7.79 0.56 -26.36
CA LEU A 77 -7.19 -0.01 -27.56
C LEU A 77 -8.11 0.22 -28.76
#